data_AF-B5D5Q1-F1
#
_entry.id   AF-B5D5Q1-F1
#
_cell.length_a   1.000
_cell.length_b   1.000
_cell.length_c   1.000
_cell.angle_alpha   90.00
_cell.angle_beta   90.00
_cell.angle_gamma   90.00
#
_symmetry.space_group_name_H-M   'P 1'
#
loop_
_entity.id
_entity.type
_entity.pdbx_description
1 polymer ?
#
loop_
_entity_poly.entity_id
_entity_poly.type
_entity_poly.pdbx_seq_one_letter_code
_entity_poly.pdbx_strand_id
1 'polypeptide(L)'
;TKAMADNDFIVTVQSKGKATVELKAKPTAVSKKAADVMSGVDIILFMVPALAHTGYLEELKPYIKPGIVLAGCPGQAGFEFAVRGIWGDMARHVSLLS
;
A
#
# COMPACT_ATOMS: atom_id res chain seq x y z
N THR A 1 16.07 -2.96 -2.85
CA THR A 1 16.96 -1.94 -3.45
C THR A 1 17.22 -0.88 -2.39
N LYS A 2 18.47 -0.49 -2.13
CA LYS A 2 18.83 0.55 -1.13
C LYS A 2 18.56 1.99 -1.61
N ALA A 3 18.00 2.15 -2.81
CA ALA A 3 17.77 3.43 -3.48
C ALA A 3 16.82 4.40 -2.74
N MET A 4 16.19 3.97 -1.65
CA MET A 4 15.19 4.74 -0.89
C MET A 4 15.60 4.90 0.59
N ALA A 5 16.83 4.54 0.94
CA ALA A 5 17.33 4.60 2.32
C ALA A 5 17.63 6.03 2.79
N ASP A 6 17.88 6.95 1.84
CA ASP A 6 18.22 8.35 2.07
C ASP A 6 17.18 9.29 1.42
N ASN A 7 17.57 10.49 0.99
CA ASN A 7 16.66 11.53 0.47
C ASN A 7 16.38 11.39 -1.05
N ASP A 8 16.44 10.17 -1.56
CA ASP A 8 16.32 9.88 -2.98
C ASP A 8 14.86 9.59 -3.41
N PHE A 9 13.91 9.63 -2.46
CA PHE A 9 12.48 9.56 -2.79
C PHE A 9 11.98 10.94 -3.19
N ILE A 10 11.99 11.19 -4.50
CA ILE A 10 11.48 12.42 -5.11
C ILE A 10 10.05 12.19 -5.58
N VAL A 11 9.11 12.94 -5.03
CA VAL A 11 7.71 12.98 -5.49
C VAL A 11 7.51 14.24 -6.32
N THR A 12 7.29 14.07 -7.62
CA THR A 12 6.94 15.17 -8.52
C THR A 12 5.43 15.39 -8.50
N VAL A 13 5.00 16.54 -7.96
CA VAL A 13 3.59 16.93 -7.91
C VAL A 13 3.28 17.82 -9.10
N GLN A 14 2.38 17.35 -9.96
CA GLN A 14 1.81 18.13 -11.05
C GLN A 14 0.37 18.49 -10.73
N SER A 15 0.04 19.77 -10.83
CA SER A 15 -1.32 20.30 -10.64
C SER A 15 -1.68 21.21 -11.79
N LYS A 16 -2.90 21.08 -12.31
CA LYS A 16 -3.37 21.88 -13.44
C LYS A 16 -3.26 23.38 -13.13
N GLY A 17 -2.52 24.10 -13.97
CA GLY A 17 -2.32 25.55 -13.85
C GLY A 17 -1.32 25.98 -12.74
N LYS A 18 -0.59 25.05 -12.13
CA LYS A 18 0.48 25.33 -11.17
C LYS A 18 1.82 24.85 -11.70
N ALA A 19 2.90 25.48 -11.24
CA ALA A 19 4.25 24.99 -11.50
C ALA A 19 4.42 23.59 -10.88
N THR A 20 5.17 22.73 -11.56
CA THR A 20 5.57 21.43 -11.04
C THR A 20 6.42 21.62 -9.79
N VAL A 21 6.11 20.88 -8.72
CA VAL A 21 6.85 20.93 -7.45
C VAL A 21 7.49 19.57 -7.21
N GLU A 22 8.75 19.54 -6.82
CA GLU A 22 9.44 18.33 -6.37
C GLU A 22 9.50 18.31 -4.84
N LEU A 23 9.01 17.21 -4.26
CA LEU A 23 9.12 16.94 -2.83
C LEU A 23 10.19 15.88 -2.63
N LYS A 24 11.30 16.25 -1.99
CA LYS A 24 12.32 15.29 -1.54
C LYS A 24 11.94 14.80 -0.16
N ALA A 25 11.70 13.50 -0.04
CA ALA A 25 11.32 12.88 1.21
C ALA A 25 12.22 11.66 1.49
N LYS A 26 12.22 11.23 2.75
CA LYS A 26 12.80 9.97 3.18
C LYS A 26 11.69 9.14 3.84
N PRO A 27 11.39 7.93 3.33
CA PRO A 27 10.46 7.02 4.00
C PRO A 27 10.96 6.71 5.41
N THR A 28 10.04 6.65 6.38
CA THR A 28 10.38 6.30 7.77
C THR A 28 11.00 4.91 7.87
N ALA A 29 10.55 3.97 7.04
CA ALA A 29 11.10 2.62 6.95
C ALA A 29 10.91 2.04 5.54
N VAL A 30 11.86 1.20 5.11
CA VAL A 30 11.78 0.41 3.88
C VAL A 30 12.19 -1.02 4.23
N SER A 31 11.25 -1.97 4.12
CA SER A 31 11.54 -3.38 4.42
C SER A 31 10.99 -4.31 3.33
N LYS A 32 11.55 -5.52 3.30
CA LYS A 32 11.02 -6.67 2.56
C LYS A 32 10.03 -7.51 3.38
N LYS A 33 9.87 -7.22 4.68
CA LYS A 33 9.00 -7.98 5.59
C LYS A 33 7.93 -7.07 6.14
N ALA A 34 6.67 -7.49 6.05
CA ALA A 34 5.55 -6.76 6.63
C ALA A 34 5.70 -6.53 8.15
N ALA A 35 6.27 -7.49 8.87
CA ALA A 35 6.50 -7.43 10.32
C ALA A 35 7.22 -6.15 10.78
N ASP A 36 8.14 -5.64 9.95
CA ASP A 36 9.00 -4.52 10.31
C ASP A 36 8.31 -3.16 10.14
N VAL A 37 7.20 -3.11 9.40
CA VAL A 37 6.57 -1.84 8.95
C VAL A 37 5.08 -1.73 9.25
N MET A 38 4.40 -2.83 9.62
CA MET A 38 2.95 -2.83 9.84
C MET A 38 2.49 -2.26 11.19
N SER A 39 3.42 -1.90 12.08
CA SER A 39 3.06 -1.31 13.38
C SER A 39 2.48 0.09 13.20
N GLY A 40 1.23 0.30 13.62
CA GLY A 40 0.55 1.59 13.56
C GLY A 40 0.06 2.00 12.16
N VAL A 41 -0.06 1.06 11.22
CA VAL A 41 -0.55 1.35 9.87
C VAL A 41 -2.08 1.39 9.84
N ASP A 42 -2.63 2.52 9.40
CA ASP A 42 -4.07 2.72 9.18
C ASP A 42 -4.47 2.60 7.69
N ILE A 43 -3.55 2.88 6.77
CA ILE A 43 -3.80 2.91 5.32
C ILE A 43 -2.69 2.14 4.59
N ILE A 44 -3.08 1.23 3.70
CA ILE A 44 -2.20 0.46 2.83
C ILE A 44 -2.52 0.81 1.36
N LEU A 45 -1.49 1.16 0.58
CA LEU A 45 -1.63 1.49 -0.84
C LEU A 45 -0.85 0.49 -1.69
N PHE A 46 -1.53 -0.21 -2.59
CA PHE A 46 -0.90 -1.10 -3.57
C PHE A 46 -0.55 -0.34 -4.84
N MET A 47 0.72 0.05 -4.95
CA MET A 47 1.33 0.70 -6.12
C MET A 47 2.10 -0.31 -6.98
N VAL A 48 1.55 -1.50 -7.17
CA VAL A 48 2.20 -2.63 -7.85
C VAL A 48 1.26 -3.27 -8.89
N PRO A 49 1.79 -3.96 -9.91
CA PRO A 49 0.97 -4.71 -10.84
C PRO A 49 0.07 -5.73 -10.15
N ALA A 50 -1.16 -5.94 -10.65
CA ALA A 50 -2.16 -6.79 -10.00
C ALA A 50 -1.73 -8.25 -9.77
N LEU A 51 -0.84 -8.78 -10.62
CA LEU A 51 -0.26 -10.12 -10.44
C LEU A 51 0.45 -10.29 -9.08
N ALA A 52 0.98 -9.21 -8.51
CA ALA A 52 1.69 -9.24 -7.24
C ALA A 52 0.77 -9.14 -6.01
N HIS A 53 -0.50 -8.72 -6.18
CA HIS A 53 -1.40 -8.44 -5.07
C HIS A 53 -1.57 -9.63 -4.13
N THR A 54 -1.77 -10.84 -4.66
CA THR A 54 -1.98 -12.06 -3.87
C THR A 54 -0.85 -12.31 -2.87
N GLY A 55 0.41 -12.15 -3.30
CA GLY A 55 1.56 -12.36 -2.42
C GLY A 55 1.59 -11.37 -1.25
N TYR A 56 1.29 -10.09 -1.52
CA TYR A 56 1.19 -9.07 -0.47
C TYR A 56 -0.01 -9.32 0.45
N LEU A 57 -1.17 -9.72 -0.07
CA LEU A 57 -2.36 -9.99 0.75
C LEU A 57 -2.11 -11.14 1.74
N GLU A 58 -1.45 -12.22 1.31
CA GLU A 58 -1.08 -13.33 2.19
C GLU A 58 -0.07 -12.90 3.27
N GLU A 59 0.96 -12.14 2.90
CA GLU A 59 1.97 -11.68 3.85
C GLU A 59 1.39 -10.70 4.89
N LEU A 60 0.45 -9.85 4.47
CA LEU A 60 -0.17 -8.84 5.33
C LEU A 60 -1.22 -9.42 6.28
N LYS A 61 -1.84 -10.56 5.93
CA LYS A 61 -2.95 -11.18 6.66
C LYS A 61 -2.80 -11.20 8.19
N PRO A 62 -1.67 -11.63 8.80
CA PRO A 62 -1.54 -11.68 10.25
C PRO A 62 -1.44 -10.31 10.94
N TYR A 63 -1.25 -9.22 10.19
CA TYR A 63 -1.09 -7.87 10.72
C TYR A 63 -2.34 -6.99 10.53
N ILE A 64 -3.33 -7.46 9.77
CA ILE A 64 -4.54 -6.69 9.50
C ILE A 64 -5.40 -6.57 10.76
N LYS A 65 -5.87 -5.35 11.00
CA LYS A 65 -6.74 -4.99 12.12
C LYS A 65 -8.00 -4.31 11.58
N PRO A 66 -9.12 -4.38 12.33
CA PRO A 66 -10.31 -3.60 12.02
C PRO A 66 -9.99 -2.11 11.85
N GLY A 67 -10.64 -1.47 10.88
CA GLY A 67 -10.48 -0.04 10.58
C GLY A 67 -9.43 0.30 9.53
N ILE A 68 -8.56 -0.65 9.13
CA ILE A 68 -7.58 -0.42 8.06
C ILE A 68 -8.28 -0.11 6.74
N VAL A 69 -7.70 0.81 5.98
CA VAL A 69 -8.06 1.08 4.59
C VAL A 69 -7.02 0.44 3.66
N LEU A 70 -7.46 -0.41 2.74
CA LEU A 70 -6.63 -0.95 1.65
C LEU A 70 -7.08 -0.34 0.32
N ALA A 71 -6.17 0.35 -0.37
CA ALA A 71 -6.43 0.90 -1.70
C ALA A 71 -5.54 0.25 -2.78
N GLY A 72 -6.16 -0.25 -3.85
CA GLY A 72 -5.48 -0.68 -5.07
C GLY A 72 -5.31 0.48 -6.05
N CYS A 73 -4.07 0.77 -6.45
CA CYS A 73 -3.76 1.91 -7.32
C CYS A 73 -2.86 1.48 -8.50
N PRO A 74 -3.41 0.78 -9.52
CA PRO A 74 -4.82 0.40 -9.70
C PRO A 74 -5.18 -0.94 -9.03
N GLY A 75 -6.43 -1.09 -8.56
CA GLY A 75 -6.90 -2.36 -7.98
C GLY A 75 -7.10 -3.46 -9.03
N GLN A 76 -7.57 -3.08 -10.23
CA GLN A 76 -8.03 -3.99 -11.29
C GLN A 76 -9.29 -4.79 -10.91
N ALA A 77 -9.91 -5.43 -11.90
CA ALA A 77 -11.11 -6.23 -11.69
C ALA A 77 -10.84 -7.42 -10.75
N GLY A 78 -11.68 -7.59 -9.75
CA GLY A 78 -11.61 -8.70 -8.80
C GLY A 78 -10.68 -8.48 -7.61
N PHE A 79 -10.15 -7.27 -7.43
CA PHE A 79 -9.35 -6.90 -6.27
C PHE A 79 -10.03 -7.25 -4.94
N GLU A 80 -11.27 -6.81 -4.76
CA GLU A 80 -12.02 -7.02 -3.52
C GLU A 80 -12.38 -8.49 -3.31
N PHE A 81 -12.58 -9.25 -4.39
CA PHE A 81 -12.79 -10.69 -4.31
C PHE A 81 -11.53 -11.41 -3.83
N ALA A 82 -10.35 -11.03 -4.34
CA ALA A 82 -9.08 -11.57 -3.87
C ALA A 82 -8.86 -11.25 -2.38
N VAL A 83 -9.11 -10.01 -1.96
CA VAL A 83 -9.01 -9.60 -0.56
C VAL A 83 -9.96 -10.42 0.33
N ARG A 84 -11.23 -10.54 -0.05
CA ARG A 84 -12.23 -11.31 0.72
C ARG A 84 -11.89 -12.80 0.76
N GLY A 85 -11.35 -13.36 -0.33
CA GLY A 85 -10.93 -14.76 -0.38
C GLY A 85 -9.75 -15.05 0.55
N ILE A 86 -8.78 -14.14 0.65
CA ILE A 86 -7.55 -14.36 1.41
C ILE A 86 -7.71 -13.96 2.88
N TRP A 87 -8.29 -12.80 3.17
CA TRP A 87 -8.46 -12.28 4.53
C TRP A 87 -9.71 -12.82 5.23
N GLY A 88 -10.64 -13.46 4.51
CA GLY A 88 -11.83 -14.06 5.08
C GLY A 88 -12.70 -13.04 5.82
N ASP A 89 -13.14 -13.37 7.04
CA ASP A 89 -14.00 -12.50 7.85
C ASP A 89 -13.35 -11.15 8.17
N MET A 90 -12.02 -11.08 8.27
CA MET A 90 -11.31 -9.81 8.51
C MET A 90 -11.56 -8.79 7.40
N ALA A 91 -11.81 -9.24 6.17
CA ALA A 91 -12.13 -8.36 5.04
C ALA A 91 -13.42 -7.54 5.25
N ARG A 92 -14.31 -7.95 6.17
CA ARG A 92 -15.53 -7.21 6.51
C ARG A 92 -15.27 -6.02 7.43
N HIS A 93 -14.11 -5.99 8.09
CA HIS A 93 -13.75 -4.97 9.06
C HIS A 93 -12.75 -3.94 8.51
N VAL A 94 -12.44 -4.01 7.22
CA VAL A 94 -11.54 -3.10 6.52
C VAL A 94 -12.29 -2.36 5.42
N SER A 95 -11.83 -1.17 5.08
CA SER A 95 -12.36 -0.42 3.93
C SER A 95 -11.52 -0.75 2.69
N LEU A 96 -12.19 -1.15 1.60
CA LEU A 96 -11.53 -1.47 0.33
C LEU A 96 -11.82 -0.38 -0.70
N LEU A 97 -10.77 0.09 -1.37
CA LEU A 97 -10.82 1.06 -2.47
C LEU A 97 -10.05 0.45 -3.65
N SER A 98 -10.57 0.47 -4.87
CA SER A 98 -9.95 -0.17 -6.05
C SER A 98 -10.06 0.67 -7.30
#